data_AF-A0A930DIJ8-F1
#
_entry.id   AF-A0A930DIJ8-F1
#
_cell.length_a   1.000
_cell.length_b   1.000
_cell.length_c   1.000
_cell.angle_alpha   90.00
_cell.angle_beta   90.00
_cell.angle_gamma   90.00
#
_symmetry.space_group_name_H-M   'P 1'
#
loop_
_entity.id
_entity.type
_entity.pdbx_description
1 polymer ?
#
loop_
_entity_poly.entity_id
_entity_poly.type
_entity_poly.pdbx_seq_one_letter_code
_entity_poly.pdbx_strand_id
1 'polypeptide(L)'
;MLIIHGKMNSQFKANLESYHKRNAVCLTKQNELLFLMTIKGEPNLYTLSQGLLKIGCHDALYLDGTISNWYIPGQFNTLHWKRFVGMISVLDVNKK
;
A
#
# COMPACT_ATOMS: atom_id res chain seq x y z
N MET A 1 -1.95 0.59 11.64
CA MET A 1 -3.08 0.00 10.89
C MET A 1 -3.92 1.10 10.28
N LEU A 2 -4.21 1.04 8.99
CA LEU A 2 -5.05 1.97 8.23
C LEU A 2 -6.54 1.64 8.38
N ILE A 3 -6.88 0.36 8.23
CA ILE A 3 -8.24 -0.17 8.39
C ILE A 3 -8.16 -1.36 9.35
N ILE A 4 -9.11 -1.42 10.28
CA ILE A 4 -9.27 -2.51 11.24
C ILE A 4 -10.75 -2.93 11.19
N HIS A 5 -11.01 -4.19 10.85
CA HIS A 5 -12.37 -4.76 10.76
C HIS A 5 -13.35 -3.93 9.91
N GLY A 6 -12.90 -3.48 8.73
CA GLY A 6 -13.68 -2.70 7.78
C GLY A 6 -13.92 -1.24 8.19
N LYS A 7 -13.23 -0.75 9.22
CA LYS A 7 -13.33 0.65 9.68
C LYS A 7 -11.98 1.35 9.58
N MET A 8 -11.97 2.60 9.11
CA MET A 8 -10.75 3.42 9.13
C MET A 8 -10.28 3.66 10.57
N ASN A 9 -8.97 3.67 10.77
CA ASN A 9 -8.38 4.07 12.04
C ASN A 9 -8.67 5.56 12.30
N SER A 10 -9.34 5.85 13.42
CA SER A 10 -9.78 7.19 13.82
C SER A 10 -8.64 8.18 14.09
N GLN A 11 -7.40 7.70 14.24
CA GLN A 11 -6.21 8.55 14.36
C GLN A 11 -5.92 9.32 13.07
N PHE A 12 -6.33 8.80 11.91
CA PHE A 12 -6.13 9.47 10.63
C PHE A 12 -7.33 10.35 10.32
N LYS A 13 -7.19 11.65 10.54
CA LYS A 13 -8.24 12.64 10.27
C LYS A 13 -8.03 13.29 8.92
N ALA A 14 -9.12 13.74 8.30
CA ALA A 14 -9.12 14.35 6.97
C ALA A 14 -8.23 15.60 6.88
N ASN A 15 -8.17 16.39 7.96
CA ASN A 15 -7.44 17.65 8.03
C ASN A 15 -5.95 17.49 8.39
N LEU A 16 -5.43 16.26 8.54
CA LEU A 16 -4.00 16.07 8.79
C LEU A 16 -3.20 16.26 7.50
N GLU A 17 -2.29 17.23 7.53
CA GLU A 17 -1.43 17.58 6.41
C GLU A 17 -0.15 16.73 6.42
N SER A 18 -0.22 15.58 5.75
CA SER A 18 0.93 14.73 5.48
C SER A 18 0.70 14.02 4.16
N TYR A 19 1.08 14.66 3.07
CA TYR A 19 0.85 14.22 1.70
C TYR A 19 2.16 13.64 1.14
N HIS A 20 2.15 12.34 0.86
CA HIS A 20 3.34 11.64 0.36
C HIS A 20 2.92 10.51 -0.58
N LYS A 21 3.87 9.99 -1.36
CA LYS A 21 3.74 8.65 -1.97
C LYS A 21 3.53 7.63 -0.84
N ARG A 22 2.48 6.81 -0.94
CA ARG A 22 2.13 5.84 0.11
C ARG A 22 1.77 4.48 -0.43
N ASN A 23 2.15 3.45 0.30
CA ASN A 23 1.88 2.08 -0.07
C ASN A 23 1.07 1.41 1.04
N ALA A 24 0.39 0.32 0.70
CA ALA A 24 -0.36 -0.45 1.68
C ALA A 24 -0.43 -1.93 1.29
N VAL A 25 -0.69 -2.76 2.29
CA VAL A 25 -1.12 -4.14 2.11
C VAL A 25 -2.48 -4.29 2.76
N CYS A 26 -3.36 -5.07 2.15
CA CYS A 26 -4.74 -5.22 2.56
C CYS A 26 -5.23 -6.66 2.39
N LEU A 27 -6.12 -7.08 3.28
CA LEU A 27 -6.92 -8.29 3.15
C LEU A 27 -8.37 -7.92 2.87
N THR A 28 -8.99 -8.56 1.87
CA THR A 28 -10.44 -8.50 1.65
C THR A 28 -11.17 -9.41 2.66
N LYS A 29 -12.49 -9.32 2.74
CA LYS A 29 -13.30 -10.26 3.55
C LYS A 29 -13.17 -11.72 3.10
N GLN A 30 -12.75 -11.93 1.86
CA GLN A 30 -12.51 -13.23 1.24
C GLN A 30 -11.07 -13.71 1.46
N ASN A 31 -10.28 -13.03 2.30
CA ASN A 31 -8.87 -13.29 2.55
C ASN A 31 -7.98 -13.15 1.30
N GLU A 32 -8.39 -12.35 0.32
CA GLU A 32 -7.52 -12.02 -0.80
C GLU A 32 -6.50 -10.97 -0.36
N LEU A 33 -5.22 -11.22 -0.64
CA LEU A 33 -4.13 -10.32 -0.31
C LEU A 33 -3.89 -9.34 -1.46
N LEU A 34 -4.06 -8.06 -1.18
CA LEU A 34 -3.85 -6.97 -2.13
C LEU A 34 -2.66 -6.12 -1.70
N PHE A 35 -1.73 -5.92 -2.63
CA PHE A 35 -0.67 -4.92 -2.50
C PHE A 35 -1.05 -3.67 -3.28
N LEU A 36 -1.05 -2.53 -2.59
CA LEU A 36 -1.37 -1.24 -3.17
C LEU A 36 -0.14 -0.38 -3.29
N MET A 37 0.04 0.14 -4.50
CA MET A 37 1.19 0.92 -4.91
C MET A 37 0.74 2.28 -5.40
N THR A 38 1.31 3.35 -4.85
CA THR A 38 1.10 4.68 -5.44
C THR A 38 2.00 4.85 -6.65
N ILE A 39 1.39 4.89 -7.85
CA ILE A 39 2.08 5.20 -9.11
C ILE A 39 2.16 6.71 -9.35
N LYS A 40 1.13 7.46 -8.92
CA LYS A 40 1.04 8.92 -9.03
C LYS A 40 0.25 9.51 -7.86
N GLY A 41 0.52 10.76 -7.53
CA GLY A 41 -0.16 11.51 -6.47
C GLY A 41 0.44 11.27 -5.08
N GLU A 42 -0.04 12.04 -4.12
CA GLU A 42 0.50 12.08 -2.76
C GLU A 42 -0.63 12.09 -1.72
N PRO A 43 -1.33 10.97 -1.48
CA PRO A 43 -2.47 10.96 -0.57
C PRO A 43 -2.05 11.11 0.90
N ASN A 44 -2.88 11.80 1.69
CA ASN A 44 -2.79 11.67 3.15
C ASN A 44 -3.30 10.28 3.62
N LEU A 45 -3.01 9.86 4.87
CA LEU A 45 -3.36 8.51 5.35
C LEU A 45 -4.88 8.30 5.38
N TYR A 46 -5.62 9.38 5.59
CA TYR A 46 -7.08 9.37 5.55
C TYR A 46 -7.60 9.08 4.13
N THR A 47 -7.12 9.82 3.13
CA THR A 47 -7.51 9.64 1.73
C THR A 47 -7.10 8.27 1.21
N LEU A 48 -5.91 7.77 1.58
CA LEU A 48 -5.49 6.40 1.26
C LEU A 48 -6.45 5.38 1.89
N SER A 49 -6.80 5.53 3.17
CA SER A 49 -7.72 4.62 3.87
C SER A 49 -9.12 4.61 3.26
N GLN A 50 -9.62 5.77 2.82
CA GLN A 50 -10.89 5.84 2.08
C GLN A 50 -10.83 5.08 0.75
N GLY A 51 -9.74 5.22 -0.01
CA GLY A 51 -9.55 4.47 -1.25
C GLY A 51 -9.52 2.96 -1.01
N LEU A 52 -8.80 2.53 0.04
CA LEU A 52 -8.73 1.13 0.46
C LEU A 52 -10.11 0.55 0.81
N LEU A 53 -10.95 1.29 1.55
CA LEU A 53 -12.33 0.85 1.84
C LEU A 53 -13.16 0.69 0.56
N LYS A 54 -13.02 1.61 -0.40
CA LYS A 54 -13.78 1.57 -1.67
C LYS A 54 -13.44 0.34 -2.52
N ILE A 55 -12.23 -0.20 -2.41
CA ILE A 55 -11.82 -1.42 -3.12
C ILE A 55 -12.10 -2.70 -2.33
N GLY A 56 -12.75 -2.62 -1.17
CA GLY A 56 -13.18 -3.79 -0.40
C GLY A 56 -12.21 -4.26 0.69
N CYS A 57 -11.25 -3.44 1.10
CA CYS A 57 -10.34 -3.80 2.19
C CYS A 57 -11.05 -3.93 3.54
N HIS A 58 -10.80 -5.06 4.21
CA HIS A 58 -11.27 -5.34 5.55
C HIS A 58 -10.22 -4.98 6.60
N ASP A 59 -8.98 -5.39 6.41
CA ASP A 59 -7.85 -5.00 7.25
C ASP A 59 -6.73 -4.49 6.36
N ALA A 60 -6.11 -3.36 6.75
CA ALA A 60 -5.07 -2.75 5.94
C ALA A 60 -3.95 -2.16 6.80
N LEU A 61 -2.71 -2.39 6.36
CA LEU A 61 -1.50 -1.87 6.97
C LEU A 61 -0.79 -0.92 6.01
N TYR A 62 -0.29 0.20 6.55
CA TYR A 62 0.56 1.12 5.82
C TYR A 62 1.93 0.49 5.58
N LEU A 63 2.44 0.62 4.36
CA LEU A 63 3.80 0.27 3.97
C LEU A 63 4.55 1.54 3.61
N ASP A 64 5.87 1.54 3.82
CA ASP A 64 6.72 2.69 3.48
C ASP A 64 6.54 3.11 2.01
N GLY A 65 6.64 4.41 1.74
CA GLY A 65 6.25 5.02 0.47
C GLY A 65 7.29 5.98 -0.12
N THR A 66 7.57 7.09 0.55
CA THR A 66 8.36 8.22 0.00
C THR A 66 9.72 7.81 -0.57
N ILE A 67 10.44 6.94 0.14
CA ILE A 67 11.78 6.48 -0.25
C ILE A 67 11.80 5.04 -0.77
N SER A 68 10.64 4.37 -0.76
CA SER A 68 10.50 3.00 -1.22
C SER A 68 10.15 2.93 -2.71
N ASN A 69 10.52 1.82 -3.34
CA ASN A 69 10.21 1.53 -4.73
C ASN A 69 9.71 0.11 -4.90
N TRP A 70 9.01 -0.10 -6.02
CA TRP A 70 8.41 -1.36 -6.40
C TRP A 70 9.23 -2.00 -7.52
N TYR A 71 9.35 -3.32 -7.45
CA TYR A 71 9.93 -4.12 -8.52
C TYR A 71 8.86 -5.01 -9.11
N ILE A 72 8.58 -4.83 -10.41
CA ILE A 72 7.71 -5.70 -11.19
C ILE A 72 8.44 -6.05 -12.49
N PRO A 73 8.78 -7.32 -12.72
CA PRO A 73 9.43 -7.75 -13.94
C PRO A 73 8.69 -7.23 -15.19
N GLY A 74 9.41 -6.55 -16.09
CA GLY A 74 8.86 -6.01 -17.33
C GLY A 74 8.03 -4.72 -17.22
N GLN A 75 7.76 -4.22 -16.01
CA GLN A 75 7.02 -2.95 -15.80
C GLN A 75 7.81 -1.92 -14.98
N PHE A 76 8.35 -2.35 -13.83
CA PHE A 76 9.16 -1.53 -12.93
C PHE A 76 10.45 -2.28 -12.61
N ASN A 77 11.44 -2.18 -13.49
CA ASN A 77 12.68 -2.95 -13.47
C ASN A 77 13.93 -2.07 -13.32
N THR A 78 13.79 -0.86 -12.77
CA THR A 78 14.93 0.04 -12.62
C THR A 78 15.96 -0.57 -11.69
N LEU A 79 17.20 -0.67 -12.18
CA LEU A 79 18.35 -1.08 -11.40
C LEU A 79 18.55 -0.04 -10.29
N HIS A 80 18.28 -0.41 -9.04
CA HIS A 80 18.44 0.48 -7.90
C HIS A 80 19.91 0.53 -7.49
N TRP A 81 20.52 1.72 -7.60
CA TRP A 81 21.91 1.98 -7.19
C TRP A 81 22.04 2.34 -5.69
N LYS A 82 20.92 2.49 -4.98
CA LYS A 82 20.90 2.76 -3.53
C LYS A 82 20.53 1.48 -2.77
N ARG A 83 20.99 1.36 -1.51
CA ARG A 83 20.59 0.28 -0.61
C ARG A 83 19.05 0.20 -0.57
N PHE A 84 18.49 -0.96 -0.88
CA PHE A 84 17.07 -1.19 -0.71
C PHE A 84 16.70 -1.08 0.77
N VAL A 85 15.62 -0.34 1.07
CA VAL A 85 14.85 -0.53 2.31
C VAL A 85 13.90 -1.71 2.12
N GLY A 86 13.26 -2.17 3.20
CA GLY A 86 12.49 -3.43 3.25
C GLY A 86 11.73 -3.77 1.97
N MET A 87 12.02 -4.94 1.41
CA MET A 87 11.39 -5.46 0.19
C MET A 87 10.33 -6.49 0.58
N ILE A 88 9.14 -6.37 -0.01
CA ILE A 88 8.11 -7.41 0.06
C ILE A 88 8.02 -8.05 -1.33
N SER A 89 8.25 -9.35 -1.39
CA SER A 89 8.10 -10.15 -2.61
C SER A 89 6.91 -11.08 -2.46
N VAL A 90 6.10 -11.17 -3.51
CA VAL A 90 5.04 -12.17 -3.63
C VAL A 90 5.53 -13.22 -4.61
N LEU A 91 5.69 -14.47 -4.13
CA LEU A 91 5.96 -15.61 -4.99
C LEU A 91 4.64 -16.29 -5.30
N ASP A 92 4.23 -16.26 -6.57
CA ASP A 92 3.14 -17.12 -7.04
C ASP A 92 3.72 -18.49 -7.38
N VAL A 93 3.55 -19.45 -6.46
CA VAL A 93 4.01 -20.83 -6.63
C VAL A 93 3.32 -21.56 -7.78
N ASN A 94 2.24 -21.01 -8.35
CA ASN A 94 1.47 -21.64 -9.42
C ASN A 94 1.75 -21.05 -10.82
N LYS A 95 2.49 -19.95 -10.92
CA LYS A 95 2.98 -19.42 -12.21
C LYS A 95 4.26 -20.13 -12.61
N LYS A 96 4.15 -21.09 -13.54
CA LYS A 96 5.28 -21.65 -14.30
C LYS A 96 5.69 -20.70 -15.42
#